data_AF-J2ZUR4-F1
#
_entry.id   AF-J2ZUR4-F1
#
_cell.length_a   1.000
_cell.length_b   1.000
_cell.length_c   1.000
_cell.angle_alpha   90.00
_cell.angle_beta   90.00
_cell.angle_gamma   90.00
#
_symmetry.space_group_name_H-M   'P 1'
#
loop_
_entity.id
_entity.type
_entity.pdbx_description
1 polymer ?
#
loop_
_entity_poly.entity_id
_entity_poly.type
_entity_poly.pdbx_seq_one_letter_code
_entity_poly.pdbx_strand_id
1 'polypeptide(L)'
;MTLTIKKDIQYAAGLALDWYQPQGQSLKGLLIAIHGGGWFQGDKAKDADVAQWLAEQGYLVVVPNYRLAPSYKFPAPLLDMNRLFNWLQQNAPQVPLAAIGASAGGNLAVELGLNYGIPAVSLSGILDIAHWLTTHPAVVAKPRQTADLLDKLDSAVINQAGTDESFYKWFITNYVTDEQSRAATPYQHVSSASGPMLLINSLDEFVPITGVARLSQRLTQVKVPVETISLTGSRHGKAYFDEVKANILLFLQRYLTKE
;
A
#
# COMPACT_ATOMS: atom_id res chain seq x y z
N MET A 1 -22.42 -15.59 3.16
CA MET A 1 -21.66 -15.75 1.90
C MET A 1 -20.47 -16.64 2.20
N THR A 2 -20.19 -17.65 1.36
CA THR A 2 -19.11 -18.62 1.63
C THR A 2 -17.85 -18.23 0.86
N LEU A 3 -16.71 -18.21 1.54
CA LEU A 3 -15.40 -17.93 0.95
C LEU A 3 -14.57 -19.21 0.81
N THR A 4 -13.87 -19.34 -0.31
CA THR A 4 -12.77 -20.29 -0.46
C THR A 4 -11.47 -19.57 -0.11
N ILE A 5 -10.80 -20.02 0.96
CA ILE A 5 -9.53 -19.46 1.40
C ILE A 5 -8.44 -20.50 1.14
N LYS A 6 -7.45 -20.15 0.30
CA LYS A 6 -6.26 -20.97 0.06
C LYS A 6 -5.05 -20.22 0.57
N LYS A 7 -4.28 -20.84 1.46
CA LYS A 7 -3.10 -20.20 2.07
C LYS A 7 -1.81 -20.65 1.41
N ASP A 8 -0.80 -19.80 1.52
CA ASP A 8 0.60 -20.10 1.18
C ASP A 8 0.83 -20.54 -0.29
N ILE A 9 0.04 -19.98 -1.21
CA ILE A 9 0.24 -20.18 -2.65
C ILE A 9 1.54 -19.50 -3.06
N GLN A 10 2.51 -20.27 -3.55
CA GLN A 10 3.78 -19.74 -4.01
C GLN A 10 3.61 -19.00 -5.33
N TYR A 11 3.99 -17.72 -5.35
CA TYR A 11 4.02 -16.91 -6.58
C TYR A 11 5.46 -16.66 -7.07
N ALA A 12 6.46 -16.86 -6.21
CA ALA A 12 7.88 -16.88 -6.53
C ALA A 12 8.64 -17.70 -5.47
N ALA A 13 9.91 -18.02 -5.72
CA ALA A 13 10.72 -18.77 -4.76
C ALA A 13 10.79 -18.06 -3.40
N GLY A 14 10.29 -18.72 -2.35
CA GLY A 14 10.27 -18.18 -0.98
C GLY A 14 9.23 -17.08 -0.75
N LEU A 15 8.29 -16.87 -1.68
CA LEU A 15 7.28 -15.83 -1.61
C LEU A 15 5.89 -16.40 -1.89
N ALA A 16 5.00 -16.22 -0.91
CA ALA A 16 3.67 -16.79 -0.91
C ALA A 16 2.59 -15.74 -0.74
N LEU A 17 1.37 -16.07 -1.17
CA LEU A 17 0.16 -15.29 -0.95
C LEU A 17 -0.96 -16.14 -0.35
N ASP A 18 -1.90 -15.49 0.30
CA ASP A 18 -3.19 -16.06 0.66
C ASP A 18 -4.27 -15.57 -0.31
N TRP A 19 -5.19 -16.44 -0.70
CA TRP A 19 -6.20 -16.23 -1.74
C TRP A 19 -7.59 -16.39 -1.15
N TYR A 20 -8.40 -15.34 -1.25
CA TYR A 20 -9.75 -15.24 -0.69
C TYR A 20 -10.74 -15.05 -1.83
N GLN A 21 -11.55 -16.07 -2.09
CA GLN A 21 -12.45 -16.07 -3.24
C GLN A 21 -13.91 -16.29 -2.83
N PRO A 22 -14.83 -15.43 -3.28
CA PRO A 22 -16.26 -15.65 -3.07
C PRO A 22 -16.79 -16.82 -3.90
N GLN A 23 -17.61 -17.68 -3.29
CA GLN A 23 -18.25 -18.80 -4.00
C GLN A 23 -19.58 -18.41 -4.65
N GLY A 24 -19.90 -19.03 -5.79
CA GLY A 24 -21.23 -18.97 -6.40
C GLY A 24 -21.60 -17.65 -7.10
N GLN A 25 -20.63 -16.77 -7.35
CA GLN A 25 -20.86 -15.47 -8.01
C GLN A 25 -19.73 -15.10 -8.97
N SER A 26 -20.04 -14.29 -9.97
CA SER A 26 -19.04 -13.67 -10.85
C SER A 26 -18.18 -12.67 -10.06
N LEU A 27 -16.88 -12.70 -10.30
CA LEU A 27 -15.93 -11.79 -9.64
C LEU A 27 -16.08 -10.37 -10.21
N LYS A 28 -16.18 -9.38 -9.32
CA LYS A 28 -16.15 -7.96 -9.68
C LYS A 28 -14.76 -7.50 -10.14
N GLY A 29 -13.72 -8.17 -9.65
CA GLY A 29 -12.31 -7.88 -9.95
C GLY A 29 -11.39 -8.65 -9.01
N LEU A 30 -10.09 -8.46 -9.18
CA LEU A 30 -9.02 -9.01 -8.34
C LEU A 30 -8.32 -7.85 -7.61
N LEU A 31 -8.20 -7.97 -6.30
CA LEU A 31 -7.53 -7.00 -5.45
C LEU A 31 -6.25 -7.60 -4.87
N ILE A 32 -5.13 -6.92 -5.10
CA ILE A 32 -3.87 -7.19 -4.39
C ILE A 32 -3.90 -6.36 -3.11
N ALA A 33 -4.16 -7.00 -1.97
CA ALA A 33 -4.17 -6.35 -0.66
C ALA A 33 -2.78 -6.50 0.00
N ILE A 34 -2.04 -5.39 0.12
CA ILE A 34 -0.63 -5.40 0.50
C ILE A 34 -0.46 -4.88 1.92
N HIS A 35 0.20 -5.70 2.75
CA HIS A 35 0.39 -5.37 4.15
C HIS A 35 1.34 -4.20 4.41
N GLY A 36 1.03 -3.45 5.47
CA GLY A 36 1.93 -2.46 6.04
C GLY A 36 2.96 -3.09 6.99
N GLY A 37 3.85 -2.25 7.51
CA GLY A 37 4.93 -2.67 8.41
C GLY A 37 6.29 -2.08 8.07
N GLY A 38 6.29 -0.89 7.47
CA GLY A 38 7.50 -0.13 7.18
C GLY A 38 8.54 -0.84 6.30
N TRP A 39 8.13 -1.83 5.50
CA TRP A 39 9.00 -2.75 4.74
C TRP A 39 10.01 -3.57 5.57
N PHE A 40 9.99 -3.51 6.90
CA PHE A 40 10.90 -4.28 7.76
C PHE A 40 10.17 -5.29 8.66
N GLN A 41 8.84 -5.30 8.66
CA GLN A 41 8.03 -6.24 9.44
C GLN A 41 6.66 -6.49 8.80
N GLY A 42 5.95 -7.48 9.36
CA GLY A 42 4.61 -7.86 8.95
C GLY A 42 4.58 -9.01 7.94
N ASP A 43 3.39 -9.57 7.77
CA ASP A 43 3.10 -10.63 6.82
C ASP A 43 1.64 -10.55 6.35
N LYS A 44 1.28 -11.43 5.41
CA LYS A 44 -0.06 -11.58 4.84
C LYS A 44 -1.17 -11.88 5.87
N ALA A 45 -0.86 -12.38 7.07
CA ALA A 45 -1.88 -12.64 8.07
C ALA A 45 -2.44 -11.34 8.67
N LYS A 46 -1.67 -10.24 8.62
CA LYS A 46 -2.09 -8.93 9.16
C LYS A 46 -3.30 -8.31 8.46
N ASP A 47 -3.56 -8.70 7.21
CA ASP A 47 -4.64 -8.16 6.38
C ASP A 47 -5.68 -9.21 5.99
N ALA A 48 -5.74 -10.32 6.74
CA ALA A 48 -6.76 -11.34 6.55
C ALA A 48 -8.19 -10.78 6.74
N ASP A 49 -8.39 -9.84 7.66
CA ASP A 49 -9.63 -9.13 7.93
C ASP A 49 -10.06 -8.23 6.74
N VAL A 50 -9.12 -7.46 6.20
CA VAL A 50 -9.33 -6.62 5.01
C VAL A 50 -9.66 -7.49 3.80
N ALA A 51 -8.93 -8.59 3.62
CA ALA A 51 -9.16 -9.51 2.52
C ALA A 51 -10.50 -10.23 2.62
N GLN A 52 -10.89 -10.66 3.82
CA GLN A 52 -12.20 -11.24 4.06
C GLN A 52 -13.31 -10.23 3.76
N TRP A 53 -13.23 -9.01 4.29
CA TRP A 53 -14.24 -7.97 4.03
C TRP A 53 -14.38 -7.68 2.52
N LEU A 54 -13.27 -7.47 1.81
CA LEU A 54 -13.30 -7.24 0.36
C LEU A 54 -13.83 -8.44 -0.42
N ALA A 55 -13.48 -9.67 -0.01
CA ALA A 55 -14.01 -10.87 -0.63
C ALA A 55 -15.52 -11.00 -0.44
N GLU A 56 -16.05 -10.63 0.74
CA GLU A 56 -17.48 -10.52 1.01
C GLU A 56 -18.18 -9.46 0.15
N GLN A 57 -17.45 -8.48 -0.40
CA GLN A 57 -17.99 -7.53 -1.38
C GLN A 57 -18.00 -8.07 -2.82
N GLY A 58 -17.50 -9.29 -3.04
CA GLY A 58 -17.51 -9.97 -4.34
C GLY A 58 -16.24 -9.81 -5.17
N TYR A 59 -15.14 -9.41 -4.56
CA TYR A 59 -13.82 -9.38 -5.19
C TYR A 59 -13.06 -10.68 -4.91
N LEU A 60 -12.23 -11.10 -5.84
CA LEU A 60 -11.14 -12.01 -5.51
C LEU A 60 -10.03 -11.21 -4.84
N VAL A 61 -9.52 -11.65 -3.70
CA VAL A 61 -8.47 -10.93 -2.98
C VAL A 61 -7.26 -11.82 -2.78
N VAL A 62 -6.08 -11.29 -3.10
CA VAL A 62 -4.80 -11.92 -2.80
C VAL A 62 -4.01 -11.07 -1.83
N VAL A 63 -3.41 -11.70 -0.81
CA VAL A 63 -2.61 -11.03 0.22
C VAL A 63 -1.20 -11.60 0.17
N PRO A 64 -0.22 -10.90 -0.43
CA PRO A 64 1.13 -11.43 -0.60
C PRO A 64 2.04 -11.11 0.59
N ASN A 65 2.99 -12.00 0.86
CA ASN A 65 4.24 -11.62 1.52
C ASN A 65 5.19 -10.99 0.50
N TYR A 66 6.05 -10.08 0.95
CA TYR A 66 7.18 -9.55 0.18
C TYR A 66 8.44 -9.55 1.05
N ARG A 67 9.64 -9.51 0.44
CA ARG A 67 10.90 -9.53 1.20
C ARG A 67 11.07 -8.28 2.04
N LEU A 68 11.65 -8.40 3.23
CA LEU A 68 11.73 -7.31 4.21
C LEU A 68 13.17 -6.83 4.46
N ALA A 69 13.31 -5.54 4.76
CA ALA A 69 14.51 -4.94 5.32
C ALA A 69 14.78 -5.49 6.75
N PRO A 70 16.04 -5.50 7.22
CA PRO A 70 17.24 -4.95 6.56
C PRO A 70 17.85 -5.89 5.50
N SER A 71 17.45 -7.17 5.46
CA SER A 71 18.00 -8.16 4.52
C SER A 71 17.69 -7.83 3.06
N TYR A 72 16.54 -7.21 2.80
CA TYR A 72 16.08 -6.85 1.47
C TYR A 72 15.50 -5.43 1.46
N LYS A 73 16.38 -4.46 1.22
CA LYS A 73 16.04 -3.03 1.07
C LYS A 73 15.45 -2.72 -0.30
N PHE A 74 15.10 -1.46 -0.57
CA PHE A 74 14.71 -0.99 -1.90
C PHE A 74 15.75 -1.44 -2.97
N PRO A 75 15.31 -1.93 -4.15
CA PRO A 75 13.93 -2.06 -4.63
C PRO A 75 13.31 -3.44 -4.39
N ALA A 76 13.82 -4.28 -3.47
CA ALA A 76 13.42 -5.67 -3.37
C ALA A 76 11.90 -5.91 -3.13
N PRO A 77 11.21 -5.20 -2.21
CA PRO A 77 9.76 -5.34 -2.07
C PRO A 77 8.99 -4.97 -3.34
N LEU A 78 9.42 -3.92 -4.05
CA LEU A 78 8.80 -3.48 -5.30
C LEU A 78 8.98 -4.54 -6.40
N LEU A 79 10.18 -5.11 -6.52
CA LEU A 79 10.44 -6.21 -7.45
C LEU A 79 9.59 -7.46 -7.15
N ASP A 80 9.28 -7.72 -5.88
CA ASP A 80 8.39 -8.81 -5.49
C ASP A 80 6.94 -8.55 -5.90
N MET A 81 6.46 -7.32 -5.77
CA MET A 81 5.14 -6.92 -6.28
C MET A 81 5.05 -7.01 -7.81
N ASN A 82 6.12 -6.67 -8.54
CA ASN A 82 6.16 -6.85 -9.98
C ASN A 82 6.09 -8.34 -10.39
N ARG A 83 6.78 -9.23 -9.64
CA ARG A 83 6.68 -10.68 -9.84
C ARG A 83 5.28 -11.19 -9.58
N LEU A 84 4.66 -10.73 -8.49
CA LEU A 84 3.28 -11.07 -8.16
C LEU A 84 2.31 -10.63 -9.25
N PHE A 85 2.42 -9.39 -9.72
CA PHE A 85 1.57 -8.88 -10.80
C PHE A 85 1.68 -9.77 -12.04
N ASN A 86 2.91 -10.08 -12.48
CA ASN A 86 3.13 -10.97 -13.62
C ASN A 86 2.58 -12.39 -13.39
N TRP A 87 2.71 -12.93 -12.17
CA TRP A 87 2.15 -14.22 -11.81
C TRP A 87 0.61 -14.21 -11.88
N LEU A 88 -0.04 -13.13 -11.41
CA LEU A 88 -1.49 -12.98 -11.47
C LEU A 88 -2.01 -12.83 -12.90
N GLN A 89 -1.29 -12.14 -13.78
CA GLN A 89 -1.62 -12.07 -15.20
C GLN A 89 -1.68 -13.46 -15.86
N GLN A 90 -0.90 -14.43 -15.36
CA GLN A 90 -0.87 -15.80 -15.87
C GLN A 90 -1.90 -16.72 -15.18
N ASN A 91 -2.15 -16.52 -13.88
CA ASN A 91 -2.95 -17.45 -13.07
C ASN A 91 -4.40 -17.00 -12.85
N ALA A 92 -4.70 -15.71 -13.05
CA ALA A 92 -6.03 -15.14 -13.03
C ALA A 92 -6.27 -14.24 -14.25
N PRO A 93 -6.01 -14.73 -15.48
CA PRO A 93 -6.13 -13.92 -16.68
C PRO A 93 -7.57 -13.42 -16.83
N GLN A 94 -7.74 -12.25 -17.46
CA GLN A 94 -9.06 -11.64 -17.75
C GLN A 94 -9.87 -11.14 -16.53
N VAL A 95 -9.27 -11.14 -15.34
CA VAL A 95 -9.86 -10.47 -14.18
C VAL A 95 -9.22 -9.10 -14.02
N PRO A 96 -9.97 -7.99 -14.14
CA PRO A 96 -9.45 -6.65 -13.88
C PRO A 96 -8.79 -6.59 -12.51
N LEU A 97 -7.60 -6.00 -12.44
CA LEU A 97 -6.76 -5.95 -11.26
C LEU A 97 -6.72 -4.54 -10.67
N ALA A 98 -6.76 -4.44 -9.35
CA ALA A 98 -6.40 -3.24 -8.61
C ALA A 98 -5.51 -3.60 -7.41
N ALA A 99 -4.82 -2.61 -6.87
CA ALA A 99 -4.03 -2.76 -5.65
C ALA A 99 -4.59 -1.90 -4.52
N ILE A 100 -4.51 -2.41 -3.29
CA ILE A 100 -4.86 -1.69 -2.08
C ILE A 100 -3.84 -2.01 -0.99
N GLY A 101 -3.48 -1.03 -0.16
CA GLY A 101 -2.65 -1.30 0.99
C GLY A 101 -2.59 -0.16 1.98
N ALA A 102 -2.03 -0.45 3.14
CA ALA A 102 -1.81 0.53 4.21
C ALA A 102 -0.31 0.76 4.45
N SER A 103 0.08 2.00 4.74
CA SER A 103 1.45 2.39 5.05
C SER A 103 2.41 1.95 3.93
N ALA A 104 3.48 1.23 4.25
CA ALA A 104 4.38 0.59 3.27
C ALA A 104 3.66 -0.23 2.19
N GLY A 105 2.55 -0.91 2.51
CA GLY A 105 1.74 -1.62 1.51
C GLY A 105 0.93 -0.68 0.63
N GLY A 106 0.48 0.46 1.17
CA GLY A 106 -0.16 1.53 0.40
C GLY A 106 0.82 2.23 -0.54
N ASN A 107 2.10 2.29 -0.18
CA ASN A 107 3.17 2.74 -1.08
C ASN A 107 3.35 1.76 -2.25
N LEU A 108 3.46 0.46 -1.95
CA LEU A 108 3.60 -0.58 -2.97
C LEU A 108 2.36 -0.68 -3.88
N ALA A 109 1.16 -0.46 -3.35
CA ALA A 109 -0.08 -0.41 -4.15
C ALA A 109 -0.04 0.73 -5.17
N VAL A 110 0.44 1.91 -4.76
CA VAL A 110 0.63 3.05 -5.65
C VAL A 110 1.68 2.76 -6.71
N GLU A 111 2.82 2.19 -6.35
CA GLU A 111 3.85 1.82 -7.33
C GLU A 111 3.31 0.85 -8.39
N LEU A 112 2.48 -0.13 -8.02
CA LEU A 112 1.79 -0.99 -8.99
C LEU A 112 0.85 -0.18 -9.91
N GLY A 113 0.08 0.75 -9.35
CA GLY A 113 -0.79 1.63 -10.13
C GLY A 113 -0.03 2.55 -11.10
N LEU A 114 1.13 3.06 -10.68
CA LEU A 114 2.01 3.88 -11.53
C LEU A 114 2.60 3.07 -12.68
N ASN A 115 3.08 1.85 -12.40
CA ASN A 115 3.81 1.02 -13.35
C ASN A 115 2.92 0.27 -14.34
N TYR A 116 1.74 -0.17 -13.90
CA TYR A 116 0.86 -1.06 -14.67
C TYR A 116 -0.46 -0.44 -15.09
N GLY A 117 -0.70 0.84 -14.77
CA GLY A 117 -1.93 1.52 -15.16
C GLY A 117 -3.18 1.03 -14.42
N ILE A 118 -3.02 0.25 -13.35
CA ILE A 118 -4.14 -0.31 -12.59
C ILE A 118 -4.66 0.66 -11.51
N PRO A 119 -5.95 0.57 -11.13
CA PRO A 119 -6.46 1.35 -10.00
C PRO A 119 -5.70 1.01 -8.70
N ALA A 120 -5.37 2.05 -7.93
CA ALA A 120 -4.66 1.89 -6.66
C ALA A 120 -5.32 2.65 -5.51
N VAL A 121 -5.45 1.99 -4.35
CA VAL A 121 -5.94 2.58 -3.10
C VAL A 121 -4.82 2.59 -2.08
N SER A 122 -4.52 3.77 -1.52
CA SER A 122 -3.47 3.95 -0.52
C SER A 122 -4.05 4.49 0.79
N LEU A 123 -3.80 3.79 1.88
CA LEU A 123 -4.11 4.24 3.24
C LEU A 123 -2.79 4.63 3.94
N SER A 124 -2.51 5.92 4.07
CA SER A 124 -1.29 6.47 4.70
C SER A 124 0.02 6.04 4.03
N GLY A 125 0.00 5.75 2.73
CA GLY A 125 1.13 5.14 2.02
C GLY A 125 1.98 6.08 1.17
N ILE A 126 1.67 7.37 1.13
CA ILE A 126 2.35 8.31 0.20
C ILE A 126 3.52 9.00 0.89
N LEU A 127 4.73 8.59 0.49
CA LEU A 127 5.97 8.98 1.14
C LEU A 127 6.79 9.87 0.21
N ASP A 128 6.99 11.13 0.60
CA ASP A 128 7.86 12.09 -0.10
C ASP A 128 9.32 11.92 0.34
N ILE A 129 9.88 10.73 0.06
CA ILE A 129 11.16 10.28 0.62
C ILE A 129 12.30 11.26 0.30
N ALA A 130 12.55 11.52 -0.99
CA ALA A 130 13.69 12.33 -1.41
C ALA A 130 13.60 13.78 -0.92
N HIS A 131 12.45 14.43 -1.10
CA HIS A 131 12.29 15.81 -0.66
C HIS A 131 12.40 15.93 0.85
N TRP A 132 11.78 15.02 1.61
CA TRP A 132 11.83 15.06 3.06
C TRP A 132 13.27 14.92 3.56
N LEU A 133 14.05 13.96 3.05
CA LEU A 133 15.46 13.80 3.39
C LEU A 133 16.28 15.06 3.07
N THR A 134 16.04 15.70 1.92
CA THR A 134 16.77 16.92 1.51
C THR A 134 16.42 18.14 2.36
N THR A 135 15.19 18.22 2.89
CA THR A 135 14.71 19.36 3.67
C THR A 135 14.91 19.20 5.17
N HIS A 136 15.22 17.99 5.64
CA HIS A 136 15.46 17.67 7.06
C HIS A 136 16.87 17.08 7.29
N PRO A 137 17.96 17.74 6.83
CA PRO A 137 19.31 17.20 6.95
C PRO A 137 19.76 17.06 8.40
N ALA A 138 19.32 17.96 9.27
CA ALA A 138 19.70 18.01 10.69
C ALA A 138 18.99 16.97 11.57
N VAL A 139 17.91 16.34 11.09
CA VAL A 139 17.19 15.31 11.87
C VAL A 139 18.09 14.09 12.05
N VAL A 140 18.17 13.54 13.25
CA VAL A 140 18.93 12.32 13.54
C VAL A 140 18.00 11.12 13.50
N ALA A 141 18.31 10.13 12.66
CA ALA A 141 17.53 8.90 12.57
C ALA A 141 17.57 8.15 13.90
N LYS A 142 16.40 7.86 14.48
CA LYS A 142 16.27 7.02 15.68
C LYS A 142 15.08 6.08 15.54
N PRO A 143 15.24 4.77 15.79
CA PRO A 143 14.08 3.89 15.92
C PRO A 143 13.25 4.33 17.13
N ARG A 144 11.94 4.09 17.10
CA ARG A 144 11.13 4.19 18.32
C ARG A 144 11.58 3.11 19.31
N GLN A 145 11.87 3.51 20.54
CA GLN A 145 12.16 2.59 21.64
C GLN A 145 10.86 2.26 22.38
N THR A 146 10.11 1.25 21.91
CA THR A 146 9.15 0.53 22.74
C THR A 146 8.85 -0.84 22.13
N ALA A 147 8.40 -1.75 22.99
CA ALA A 147 7.86 -3.07 22.68
C ALA A 147 6.72 -3.07 21.62
N ASP A 148 6.28 -1.90 21.14
CA ASP A 148 5.26 -1.72 20.09
C ASP A 148 5.73 -2.11 18.68
N LEU A 149 7.03 -2.37 18.49
CA LEU A 149 7.61 -2.90 17.25
C LEU A 149 7.72 -4.44 17.27
N LEU A 150 7.43 -5.10 18.39
CA LEU A 150 7.56 -6.55 18.53
C LEU A 150 6.18 -7.16 18.82
N ASP A 151 5.70 -7.87 17.80
CA ASP A 151 4.52 -8.74 17.80
C ASP A 151 3.13 -8.11 17.91
N LYS A 152 2.35 -8.32 16.84
CA LYS A 152 0.88 -8.50 16.88
C LYS A 152 0.02 -7.31 17.33
N LEU A 153 0.53 -6.09 17.38
CA LEU A 153 -0.37 -4.95 17.49
C LEU A 153 -1.18 -4.81 16.20
N ASP A 154 -2.50 -4.89 16.36
CA ASP A 154 -3.43 -4.57 15.28
C ASP A 154 -3.15 -3.13 14.84
N SER A 155 -2.89 -2.96 13.54
CA SER A 155 -2.78 -1.65 12.89
C SER A 155 -3.95 -0.72 13.22
N ALA A 156 -5.10 -1.26 13.63
CA ALA A 156 -6.26 -0.50 14.10
C ALA A 156 -6.01 0.33 15.37
N VAL A 157 -5.03 -0.03 16.20
CA VAL A 157 -4.75 0.60 17.51
C VAL A 157 -3.60 1.63 17.42
N ILE A 158 -3.01 1.79 16.24
CA ILE A 158 -1.86 2.64 16.02
C ILE A 158 -2.29 4.13 15.94
N ASN A 159 -2.21 4.82 17.08
CA ASN A 159 -2.29 6.27 17.17
C ASN A 159 -0.88 6.87 17.06
N GLN A 160 -0.55 7.47 15.92
CA GLN A 160 0.79 8.04 15.65
C GLN A 160 0.69 9.56 15.54
N ALA A 161 0.17 10.19 16.60
CA ALA A 161 0.11 11.63 16.71
C ALA A 161 1.51 12.27 16.74
N GLY A 162 1.63 13.41 16.08
CA GLY A 162 2.85 14.23 16.05
C GLY A 162 3.88 13.80 15.01
N THR A 163 4.67 14.78 14.58
CA THR A 163 5.80 14.62 13.65
C THR A 163 6.95 13.92 14.37
N ASP A 164 6.95 12.58 14.43
CA ASP A 164 8.13 11.82 14.85
C ASP A 164 9.14 11.76 13.71
N GLU A 165 9.79 12.89 13.46
CA GLU A 165 10.75 13.06 12.37
C GLU A 165 11.97 12.13 12.50
N SER A 166 12.38 11.85 13.74
CA SER A 166 13.52 10.95 14.00
C SER A 166 13.18 9.52 13.60
N PHE A 167 11.98 9.04 13.96
CA PHE A 167 11.48 7.77 13.50
C PHE A 167 11.24 7.76 12.00
N TYR A 168 10.64 8.80 11.43
CA TYR A 168 10.39 8.88 9.99
C TYR A 168 11.70 8.81 9.18
N LYS A 169 12.77 9.50 9.64
CA LYS A 169 14.10 9.38 9.03
C LYS A 169 14.69 7.99 9.18
N TRP A 170 14.57 7.37 10.35
CA TRP A 170 15.04 5.99 10.57
C TRP A 170 14.27 4.99 9.69
N PHE A 171 12.94 5.11 9.63
CA PHE A 171 12.06 4.32 8.80
C PHE A 171 12.47 4.38 7.33
N ILE A 172 12.69 5.58 6.79
CA ILE A 172 13.17 5.78 5.43
C ILE A 172 14.57 5.17 5.24
N THR A 173 15.54 5.52 6.07
CA THR A 173 16.95 5.09 5.89
C THR A 173 17.18 3.60 6.21
N ASN A 174 16.26 2.96 6.92
CA ASN A 174 16.22 1.51 7.05
C ASN A 174 15.80 0.82 5.74
N TYR A 175 14.99 1.50 4.91
CA TYR A 175 14.48 0.98 3.65
C TYR A 175 15.33 1.36 2.43
N VAL A 176 15.84 2.60 2.36
CA VAL A 176 16.57 3.14 1.20
C VAL A 176 17.92 3.72 1.60
N THR A 177 18.87 3.73 0.67
CA THR A 177 20.06 4.59 0.77
C THR A 177 19.76 6.00 0.25
N ASP A 178 20.62 6.97 0.57
CA ASP A 178 20.48 8.35 0.08
C ASP A 178 20.47 8.41 -1.46
N GLU A 179 21.32 7.61 -2.12
CA GLU A 179 21.38 7.49 -3.59
C GLU A 179 20.06 6.94 -4.17
N GLN A 180 19.41 6.03 -3.45
CA GLN A 180 18.16 5.40 -3.87
C GLN A 180 16.91 6.25 -3.55
N SER A 181 17.04 7.25 -2.67
CA SER A 181 15.89 8.03 -2.15
C SER A 181 14.99 8.59 -3.25
N ARG A 182 15.58 9.09 -4.34
CA ARG A 182 14.84 9.61 -5.49
C ARG A 182 14.09 8.48 -6.22
N ALA A 183 14.76 7.37 -6.51
CA ALA A 183 14.14 6.22 -7.18
C ALA A 183 13.07 5.53 -6.33
N ALA A 184 13.10 5.72 -5.01
CA ALA A 184 12.07 5.18 -4.10
C ALA A 184 10.89 6.14 -3.87
N THR A 185 10.90 7.33 -4.49
CA THR A 185 9.87 8.35 -4.28
C THR A 185 8.78 8.24 -5.36
N PRO A 186 7.53 7.86 -5.03
CA PRO A 186 6.54 7.44 -6.05
C PRO A 186 6.21 8.49 -7.11
N TYR A 187 6.11 9.78 -6.76
CA TYR A 187 5.74 10.79 -7.75
C TYR A 187 6.78 10.98 -8.87
N GLN A 188 7.98 10.38 -8.75
CA GLN A 188 8.98 10.35 -9.82
C GLN A 188 8.59 9.38 -10.94
N HIS A 189 7.70 8.41 -10.68
CA HIS A 189 7.29 7.37 -11.63
C HIS A 189 5.96 7.69 -12.34
N VAL A 190 5.37 8.84 -12.06
CA VAL A 190 4.11 9.27 -12.69
C VAL A 190 4.30 9.45 -14.20
N SER A 191 3.39 8.86 -14.96
CA SER A 191 3.29 9.04 -16.41
C SER A 191 1.82 9.07 -16.84
N SER A 192 1.55 9.40 -18.10
CA SER A 192 0.19 9.29 -18.66
C SER A 192 -0.33 7.85 -18.74
N ALA A 193 0.51 6.85 -18.50
CA ALA A 193 0.12 5.44 -18.43
C ALA A 193 -0.25 4.98 -17.00
N SER A 194 -0.10 5.86 -15.99
CA SER A 194 -0.45 5.54 -14.61
C SER A 194 -1.96 5.37 -14.43
N GLY A 195 -2.34 4.49 -13.49
CA GLY A 195 -3.73 4.18 -13.19
C GLY A 195 -4.39 5.18 -12.25
N PRO A 196 -5.73 5.20 -12.18
CA PRO A 196 -6.46 6.07 -11.26
C PRO A 196 -6.13 5.73 -9.80
N MET A 197 -6.18 6.73 -8.91
CA MET A 197 -5.79 6.53 -7.50
C MET A 197 -6.76 7.11 -6.50
N LEU A 198 -6.92 6.42 -5.37
CA LEU A 198 -7.54 6.92 -4.15
C LEU A 198 -6.48 7.01 -3.05
N LEU A 199 -6.18 8.23 -2.61
CA LEU A 199 -5.16 8.53 -1.61
C LEU A 199 -5.82 9.03 -0.33
N ILE A 200 -5.65 8.30 0.78
CA ILE A 200 -6.32 8.59 2.05
C ILE A 200 -5.27 8.71 3.15
N ASN A 201 -5.25 9.83 3.85
CA ASN A 201 -4.34 10.09 4.96
C ASN A 201 -5.04 10.91 6.05
N SER A 202 -4.60 10.73 7.30
CA SER A 202 -4.96 11.67 8.37
C SER A 202 -4.08 12.93 8.31
N LEU A 203 -4.56 14.04 8.84
CA LEU A 203 -3.87 15.34 8.77
C LEU A 203 -2.76 15.52 9.81
N ASP A 204 -2.81 14.79 10.93
CA ASP A 204 -1.87 14.89 12.06
C ASP A 204 -1.22 13.53 12.39
N GLU A 205 -0.85 12.78 11.35
CA GLU A 205 -0.10 11.53 11.48
C GLU A 205 1.39 11.70 11.13
N PHE A 206 2.22 10.72 11.53
CA PHE A 206 3.67 10.78 11.29
C PHE A 206 4.09 10.71 9.80
N VAL A 207 3.23 10.22 8.90
CA VAL A 207 3.48 10.27 7.44
C VAL A 207 3.00 11.62 6.92
N PRO A 208 3.90 12.50 6.43
CA PRO A 208 3.51 13.83 6.02
C PRO A 208 2.54 13.83 4.83
N ILE A 209 1.48 14.63 4.92
CA ILE A 209 0.49 14.83 3.84
C ILE A 209 1.10 15.43 2.56
N THR A 210 2.31 15.99 2.65
CA THR A 210 3.04 16.55 1.51
C THR A 210 3.24 15.55 0.38
N GLY A 211 3.40 14.25 0.70
CA GLY A 211 3.44 13.19 -0.30
C GLY A 211 2.17 13.11 -1.14
N VAL A 212 0.99 13.14 -0.49
CA VAL A 212 -0.32 13.11 -1.16
C VAL A 212 -0.47 14.31 -2.09
N ALA A 213 -0.13 15.51 -1.60
CA ALA A 213 -0.23 16.74 -2.38
C ALA A 213 0.66 16.68 -3.64
N ARG A 214 1.92 16.25 -3.52
CA ARG A 214 2.85 16.14 -4.65
C ARG A 214 2.41 15.09 -5.67
N LEU A 215 2.00 13.90 -5.21
CA LEU A 215 1.56 12.83 -6.09
C LEU A 215 0.29 13.24 -6.84
N SER A 216 -0.70 13.79 -6.13
CA SER A 216 -1.94 14.29 -6.73
C SER A 216 -1.70 15.38 -7.78
N GLN A 217 -0.80 16.33 -7.49
CA GLN A 217 -0.40 17.36 -8.45
C GLN A 217 0.23 16.74 -9.71
N ARG A 218 1.13 15.78 -9.56
CA ARG A 218 1.78 15.12 -10.71
C ARG A 218 0.79 14.31 -11.56
N LEU A 219 -0.09 13.54 -10.94
CA LEU A 219 -1.13 12.79 -11.66
C LEU A 219 -2.05 13.73 -12.44
N THR A 220 -2.46 14.84 -11.83
CA THR A 220 -3.30 15.85 -12.49
C THR A 220 -2.61 16.47 -13.71
N GLN A 221 -1.29 16.75 -13.63
CA GLN A 221 -0.53 17.31 -14.76
C GLN A 221 -0.51 16.39 -15.99
N VAL A 222 -0.55 15.07 -15.77
CA VAL A 222 -0.61 14.06 -16.85
C VAL A 222 -2.02 13.55 -17.11
N LYS A 223 -3.04 14.19 -16.53
CA LYS A 223 -4.48 13.89 -16.70
C LYS A 223 -4.90 12.49 -16.22
N VAL A 224 -4.21 11.94 -15.23
CA VAL A 224 -4.61 10.70 -14.57
C VAL A 224 -5.55 11.02 -13.39
N PRO A 225 -6.74 10.40 -13.30
CA PRO A 225 -7.68 10.66 -12.20
C PRO A 225 -7.09 10.35 -10.82
N VAL A 226 -7.30 11.25 -9.86
CA VAL A 226 -6.89 11.06 -8.47
C VAL A 226 -7.95 11.61 -7.54
N GLU A 227 -8.33 10.80 -6.55
CA GLU A 227 -9.23 11.16 -5.46
C GLU A 227 -8.42 11.22 -4.17
N THR A 228 -8.58 12.29 -3.39
CA THR A 228 -7.87 12.47 -2.12
C THR A 228 -8.86 12.64 -0.98
N ILE A 229 -8.66 11.92 0.12
CA ILE A 229 -9.44 12.08 1.36
C ILE A 229 -8.48 12.42 2.49
N SER A 230 -8.74 13.56 3.14
CA SER A 230 -7.98 14.03 4.29
C SER A 230 -8.83 13.93 5.55
N LEU A 231 -8.43 13.07 6.48
CA LEU A 231 -9.14 12.83 7.73
C LEU A 231 -8.54 13.69 8.85
N THR A 232 -9.37 14.17 9.78
CA THR A 232 -8.86 14.83 10.99
C THR A 232 -8.19 13.83 11.94
N GLY A 233 -7.23 14.30 12.72
CA GLY A 233 -6.54 13.50 13.76
C GLY A 233 -5.32 12.76 13.22
N SER A 234 -4.93 11.71 13.94
CA SER A 234 -3.58 11.10 13.87
C SER A 234 -3.57 9.59 13.58
N ARG A 235 -4.73 9.03 13.23
CA ARG A 235 -4.86 7.60 12.95
C ARG A 235 -4.09 7.24 11.69
N HIS A 236 -3.40 6.10 11.70
CA HIS A 236 -2.56 5.67 10.59
C HIS A 236 -3.05 4.38 9.93
N GLY A 237 -3.08 4.37 8.59
CA GLY A 237 -3.41 3.18 7.80
C GLY A 237 -4.76 2.57 8.16
N LYS A 238 -4.76 1.35 8.71
CA LYS A 238 -6.00 0.63 9.03
C LYS A 238 -6.77 1.20 10.22
N ALA A 239 -6.16 2.06 11.03
CA ALA A 239 -6.84 2.69 12.18
C ALA A 239 -8.07 3.54 11.79
N TYR A 240 -8.17 4.00 10.55
CA TYR A 240 -9.36 4.67 10.02
C TYR A 240 -10.10 3.87 8.94
N PHE A 241 -9.76 2.59 8.75
CA PHE A 241 -10.29 1.78 7.65
C PHE A 241 -11.82 1.75 7.62
N ASP A 242 -12.45 1.55 8.78
CA ASP A 242 -13.91 1.48 8.90
C ASP A 242 -14.63 2.74 8.41
N GLU A 243 -14.03 3.92 8.58
CA GLU A 243 -14.61 5.20 8.15
C GLU A 243 -14.60 5.35 6.62
N VAL A 244 -13.64 4.73 5.93
CA VAL A 244 -13.41 4.93 4.49
C VAL A 244 -13.80 3.73 3.62
N LYS A 245 -14.34 2.66 4.21
CA LYS A 245 -14.82 1.47 3.48
C LYS A 245 -15.74 1.82 2.31
N ALA A 246 -16.69 2.73 2.52
CA ALA A 246 -17.62 3.15 1.47
C ALA A 246 -16.90 3.84 0.30
N ASN A 247 -15.94 4.73 0.60
CA ASN A 247 -15.14 5.42 -0.42
C ASN A 247 -14.31 4.43 -1.25
N ILE A 248 -13.72 3.43 -0.60
CA ILE A 248 -12.95 2.37 -1.27
C ILE A 248 -13.84 1.63 -2.25
N LEU A 249 -15.03 1.19 -1.83
CA LEU A 249 -15.94 0.45 -2.71
C LEU A 249 -16.44 1.29 -3.89
N LEU A 250 -16.73 2.58 -3.68
CA LEU A 250 -17.13 3.48 -4.76
C LEU A 250 -16.01 3.69 -5.78
N PHE A 251 -14.78 3.87 -5.31
CA PHE A 251 -13.62 4.00 -6.18
C PHE A 251 -13.38 2.72 -7.00
N LEU A 252 -13.40 1.55 -6.35
CA LEU A 252 -13.24 0.27 -7.03
C LEU A 252 -14.38 0.03 -8.03
N GLN A 253 -15.63 0.34 -7.68
CA GLN A 253 -16.75 0.23 -8.61
C GLN A 253 -16.59 1.15 -9.84
N ARG A 254 -15.96 2.32 -9.69
CA ARG A 254 -15.76 3.26 -10.78
C ARG A 254 -14.66 2.83 -11.75
N TYR A 255 -13.57 2.27 -11.24
CA TYR A 255 -12.36 2.04 -12.03
C TYR A 255 -11.97 0.57 -12.21
N LEU A 256 -12.60 -0.34 -11.47
CA LEU A 256 -12.37 -1.79 -11.57
C LEU A 256 -13.59 -2.48 -12.18
N THR A 257 -13.94 -2.06 -13.39
CA THR A 257 -15.02 -2.68 -14.17
C THR A 257 -14.44 -3.39 -15.39
N LYS A 258 -15.05 -4.53 -15.74
CA LYS A 258 -14.87 -5.09 -17.07
C LYS A 258 -15.58 -4.17 -18.06
N GLU A 259 -14.84 -3.58 -18.99
CA GLU A 259 -15.44 -3.12 -20.24
C GLU A 259 -16.08 -4.29 -20.98
#